data_AF-A0A2M8EIQ3-F1
#
_entry.id   AF-A0A2M8EIQ3-F1
#
_cell.length_a   1.000
_cell.length_b   1.000
_cell.length_c   1.000
_cell.angle_alpha   90.00
_cell.angle_beta   90.00
_cell.angle_gamma   90.00
#
_symmetry.space_group_name_H-M   'P 1'
#
loop_
_entity.id
_entity.type
_entity.pdbx_description
1 polymer ?
#
loop_
_entity_poly.entity_id
_entity_poly.type
_entity_poly.pdbx_seq_one_letter_code
_entity_poly.pdbx_strand_id
1 'polypeptide(L)'
;MTKVSRRQTNPAEERQLIKEFWEDLESLDRRERLRFLQALFTPTEIKMFSKRLGAFKLLYRRKSYNEISRKLNLTPTTINKLSNILHRADDFLLRVIAKLC
;
A
#
# COMPACT_ATOMS: atom_id res chain seq x y z
N MET A 1 -6.75 8.07 6.93
CA MET A 1 -5.32 7.72 7.16
C MET A 1 -5.18 7.43 8.63
N THR A 2 -4.41 6.41 9.01
CA THR A 2 -4.18 6.08 10.41
C THR A 2 -3.55 7.29 11.10
N LYS A 3 -4.11 7.68 12.24
CA LYS A 3 -3.62 8.82 13.01
C LYS A 3 -2.37 8.36 13.74
N VAL A 4 -1.20 8.64 13.15
CA VAL A 4 0.07 8.45 13.85
C VAL A 4 0.13 9.47 15.00
N SER A 5 0.61 9.03 16.16
CA SER A 5 0.78 9.91 17.31
C SER A 5 1.62 11.14 16.94
N ARG A 6 1.26 12.31 17.46
CA ARG A 6 2.05 13.54 17.29
C ARG A 6 3.28 13.59 18.20
N ARG A 7 3.40 12.63 19.13
CA ARG A 7 4.59 12.52 19.98
C ARG A 7 5.77 12.15 19.09
N GLN A 8 6.80 12.99 19.10
CA GLN A 8 7.99 12.77 18.28
C GLN A 8 8.75 11.55 18.83
N THR A 9 8.73 10.46 18.08
CA THR A 9 9.73 9.40 18.22
C THR A 9 11.02 9.90 17.59
N ASN A 10 12.17 9.49 18.14
CA ASN A 10 13.46 9.79 17.53
C ASN A 10 13.45 9.29 16.06
N PRO A 11 13.72 10.14 15.06
CA PRO A 11 13.67 9.75 13.65
C PRO A 11 14.59 8.57 13.30
N ALA A 12 15.70 8.40 14.03
CA ALA A 12 16.59 7.25 13.86
C ALA A 12 15.94 5.94 14.33
N GLU A 13 15.27 5.96 15.49
CA GLU A 13 14.53 4.82 16.02
C GLU A 13 13.34 4.46 15.12
N GLU A 14 12.60 5.45 14.61
CA GLU A 14 11.49 5.18 13.69
C GLU A 14 11.96 4.52 12.39
N ARG A 15 13.08 4.98 11.82
CA ARG A 15 13.68 4.33 10.65
C ARG A 15 14.13 2.90 10.94
N GLN A 16 14.72 2.67 12.11
CA GLN A 16 15.16 1.34 12.52
C GLN A 16 13.96 0.39 12.69
N LEU A 17 12.88 0.84 13.33
CA LEU A 17 11.64 0.07 13.46
C LEU A 17 11.02 -0.27 12.11
N ILE A 18 11.00 0.67 11.15
CA ILE A 18 10.49 0.41 9.80
C ILE A 18 11.38 -0.62 9.08
N LYS A 19 12.70 -0.54 9.25
CA LYS A 19 13.63 -1.49 8.65
C LYS A 19 13.40 -2.91 9.19
N GLU A 20 13.38 -3.05 10.52
CA GLU A 20 13.14 -4.33 11.20
C GLU A 20 11.81 -4.95 10.77
N PHE A 21 10.74 -4.15 10.66
CA PHE A 21 9.45 -4.61 10.15
C PHE A 21 9.54 -5.28 8.77
N TRP A 22 10.34 -4.75 7.85
CA TRP A 22 10.51 -5.36 6.52
C TRP A 22 11.37 -6.62 6.57
N GLU A 23 12.47 -6.59 7.33
CA GLU A 23 13.37 -7.74 7.49
C GLU A 23 12.62 -8.93 8.13
N ASP A 24 11.82 -8.68 9.17
CA ASP A 24 10.99 -9.68 9.82
C ASP A 24 9.98 -10.29 8.83
N LEU A 25 9.27 -9.46 8.05
CA LEU A 25 8.32 -9.94 7.05
C LEU A 25 8.96 -10.78 5.94
N GLU A 26 10.19 -10.46 5.55
CA GLU A 26 10.94 -11.20 4.53
C GLU A 26 11.40 -12.58 5.04
N SER A 27 11.75 -12.68 6.33
CA SER A 27 12.21 -13.92 6.96
C SER A 27 11.13 -15.00 7.09
N LEU A 28 9.85 -14.61 7.12
CA LEU A 28 8.71 -15.53 7.25
C LEU A 28 8.41 -16.27 5.95
N ASP A 29 8.02 -17.55 6.04
CA ASP A 29 7.52 -18.29 4.88
C ASP A 29 6.16 -17.73 4.38
N ARG A 30 5.68 -18.25 3.24
CA ARG A 30 4.43 -17.78 2.62
C ARG A 30 3.22 -17.89 3.57
N ARG A 31 3.09 -19.00 4.31
CA ARG A 31 1.93 -19.31 5.15
C ARG A 31 2.00 -18.52 6.46
N GLU A 32 3.18 -18.44 7.05
CA GLU A 32 3.49 -17.64 8.24
C GLU A 32 3.22 -16.17 7.98
N ARG A 33 3.77 -15.62 6.89
CA ARG A 33 3.58 -14.22 6.50
C ARG A 33 2.11 -13.87 6.31
N LEU A 34 1.34 -14.75 5.67
CA LEU A 34 -0.10 -14.53 5.49
C LEU A 34 -0.84 -14.50 6.85
N ARG A 35 -0.57 -15.47 7.72
CA ARG A 35 -1.17 -15.56 9.06
C ARG A 35 -0.80 -14.34 9.90
N PHE A 36 0.47 -13.94 9.88
CA PHE A 36 0.98 -12.78 10.59
C PHE A 36 0.30 -11.48 10.14
N LEU A 37 0.25 -11.20 8.83
CA LEU A 37 -0.39 -9.99 8.30
C LEU A 37 -1.90 -9.95 8.60
N GLN A 38 -2.58 -11.10 8.62
CA GLN A 38 -3.99 -11.20 9.01
C GLN A 38 -4.23 -10.92 10.50
N ALA A 39 -3.27 -11.25 11.36
CA ALA A 39 -3.33 -10.95 12.79
C ALA A 39 -2.91 -9.50 13.09
N LEU A 40 -1.93 -8.97 12.36
CA LEU A 40 -1.38 -7.64 12.58
C LEU A 40 -2.33 -6.54 12.09
N PHE A 41 -2.96 -6.72 10.94
CA PHE A 41 -3.85 -5.71 10.38
C PHE A 41 -5.30 -5.88 10.82
N THR A 42 -5.94 -4.76 11.10
CA THR A 42 -7.39 -4.74 11.31
C THR A 42 -8.14 -5.03 9.99
N PRO A 43 -9.38 -5.52 10.05
CA PRO A 43 -10.20 -5.72 8.86
C PRO A 43 -10.34 -4.45 7.99
N THR A 44 -10.39 -3.28 8.64
CA THR A 44 -10.47 -1.98 7.95
C THR A 44 -9.18 -1.66 7.20
N GLU A 45 -8.03 -1.93 7.80
CA GLU A 45 -6.72 -1.74 7.14
C GLU A 45 -6.59 -2.67 5.94
N ILE A 46 -6.91 -3.96 6.09
CA ILE A 46 -6.93 -4.92 4.98
C ILE A 46 -7.84 -4.42 3.84
N LYS A 47 -9.05 -3.97 4.15
CA LYS A 47 -9.98 -3.41 3.17
C LYS A 47 -9.41 -2.18 2.46
N MET A 48 -8.76 -1.27 3.20
CA MET A 48 -8.18 -0.06 2.63
C MET A 48 -6.95 -0.34 1.77
N PHE A 49 -6.05 -1.24 2.19
CA PHE A 49 -4.92 -1.69 1.38
C PHE A 49 -5.39 -2.39 0.11
N SER A 50 -6.39 -3.26 0.21
CA SER A 50 -6.99 -3.94 -0.94
C SER A 50 -7.56 -2.94 -1.96
N LYS A 51 -8.29 -1.92 -1.50
CA LYS A 51 -8.78 -0.84 -2.36
C LYS A 51 -7.66 -0.04 -3.02
N ARG A 52 -6.61 0.32 -2.27
CA ARG A 52 -5.46 1.05 -2.82
C ARG A 52 -4.73 0.25 -3.89
N LEU A 53 -4.48 -1.04 -3.66
CA LEU A 53 -3.90 -1.95 -4.65
C LEU A 53 -4.79 -2.07 -5.90
N GLY A 54 -6.11 -2.21 -5.70
CA GLY A 54 -7.08 -2.21 -6.79
C GLY A 54 -7.03 -0.93 -7.63
N ALA A 55 -6.94 0.23 -6.97
CA ALA A 55 -6.80 1.52 -7.64
C ALA A 55 -5.48 1.60 -8.43
N PHE A 56 -4.38 1.11 -7.86
CA PHE A 56 -3.08 1.05 -8.53
C PHE A 56 -3.13 0.23 -9.83
N LYS A 57 -3.78 -0.95 -9.79
CA LYS A 57 -4.02 -1.78 -10.98
C LYS A 57 -4.89 -1.09 -12.04
N LEU A 58 -5.93 -0.37 -11.62
CA LEU A 58 -6.83 0.34 -12.54
C LEU A 58 -6.14 1.56 -13.17
N LEU A 59 -5.34 2.31 -12.40
CA LEU A 59 -4.53 3.41 -12.90
C LEU A 59 -3.51 2.92 -13.94
N TYR A 60 -2.83 1.80 -13.67
CA TYR A 60 -1.91 1.16 -14.62
C TYR A 60 -2.61 0.79 -15.93
N ARG A 61 -3.87 0.31 -15.86
CA ARG A 61 -4.73 0.02 -17.01
C ARG A 61 -5.42 1.27 -17.61
N ARG A 62 -4.97 2.47 -17.25
CA ARG A 62 -5.46 3.78 -17.73
C ARG A 62 -6.96 4.01 -17.53
N LYS A 63 -7.55 3.48 -16.46
CA LYS A 63 -8.93 3.79 -16.08
C LYS A 63 -9.06 5.21 -15.54
N SER A 64 -10.21 5.84 -15.81
CA SER A 64 -10.47 7.21 -15.35
C SER A 64 -10.64 7.29 -13.84
N TYR A 65 -10.32 8.45 -13.26
CA TYR A 65 -10.49 8.70 -11.82
C TYR A 65 -11.94 8.50 -11.38
N ASN A 66 -12.91 8.85 -12.23
CA ASN A 66 -14.34 8.66 -11.95
C ASN A 66 -14.75 7.18 -11.91
N GLU A 67 -14.18 6.35 -12.78
CA GLU A 67 -14.40 4.89 -12.75
C GLU A 67 -13.82 4.28 -11.46
N ILE A 68 -12.59 4.65 -11.12
CA ILE A 68 -11.89 4.15 -9.93
C ILE A 68 -12.60 4.58 -8.65
N SER A 69 -13.00 5.86 -8.56
CA SER A 69 -13.71 6.43 -7.43
C SER A 69 -15.01 5.67 -7.16
N ARG A 70 -15.86 5.51 -8.19
CA ARG A 70 -17.14 4.78 -8.07
C ARG A 70 -16.95 3.32 -7.72
N LYS A 71 -15.98 2.64 -8.35
CA LYS A 71 -15.77 1.21 -8.16
C LYS A 71 -15.21 0.88 -6.77
N LEU A 72 -14.31 1.70 -6.25
CA LEU A 72 -13.56 1.40 -5.03
C LEU A 72 -13.98 2.25 -3.84
N ASN A 73 -14.90 3.21 -4.03
CA ASN A 73 -15.29 4.20 -3.04
C ASN A 73 -14.07 4.89 -2.43
N LEU A 74 -13.21 5.44 -3.30
CA LEU A 74 -12.01 6.18 -2.92
C LEU A 74 -12.14 7.64 -3.32
N THR A 75 -11.64 8.54 -2.47
CA THR A 75 -11.66 9.97 -2.77
C THR A 75 -10.72 10.31 -3.93
N PRO A 76 -11.02 11.34 -4.74
CA PRO A 76 -10.13 11.82 -5.79
C PRO A 76 -8.72 12.12 -5.27
N THR A 77 -8.59 12.67 -4.06
CA THR A 77 -7.31 12.94 -3.40
C THR A 77 -6.49 11.66 -3.19
N THR A 78 -7.12 10.54 -2.82
CA THR A 78 -6.44 9.26 -2.64
C THR A 78 -5.98 8.70 -3.98
N ILE A 79 -6.83 8.76 -5.00
CA ILE A 79 -6.51 8.32 -6.36
C ILE A 79 -5.35 9.14 -6.93
N ASN A 80 -5.37 10.46 -6.73
CA ASN A 80 -4.31 11.35 -7.19
C ASN A 80 -2.96 11.02 -6.54
N LYS A 81 -2.92 10.73 -5.24
CA LYS A 81 -1.69 10.27 -4.56
C LYS A 81 -1.14 8.99 -5.17
N LEU A 82 -2.00 8.01 -5.46
CA LEU A 82 -1.59 6.75 -6.09
C LEU A 82 -1.11 6.94 -7.53
N SER A 83 -1.76 7.83 -8.28
CA SER A 83 -1.37 8.20 -9.63
C SER A 83 0.03 8.85 -9.65
N ASN A 84 0.30 9.74 -8.71
CA ASN A 84 1.62 10.37 -8.56
C ASN A 84 2.72 9.35 -8.24
N ILE A 85 2.42 8.31 -7.45
CA ILE A 85 3.38 7.21 -7.21
C ILE A 85 3.66 6.48 -8.52
N LEU A 86 2.63 6.15 -9.30
CA LEU A 86 2.79 5.44 -10.56
C LEU A 86 3.55 6.27 -11.61
N HIS A 87 3.31 7.58 -11.67
CA HIS A 87 4.02 8.49 -12.57
C HIS A 87 5.51 8.61 -12.23
N ARG A 88 5.88 8.41 -10.95
CA ARG A 88 7.26 8.46 -10.47
C ARG A 88 7.88 7.06 -10.32
N ALA A 89 7.16 6.02 -10.72
CA ALA A 89 7.63 4.64 -10.59
C ALA A 89 8.81 4.41 -11.54
N ASP A 90 9.79 3.67 -11.06
CA ASP A 90 10.86 3.13 -11.89
C ASP A 90 10.37 1.92 -12.70
N ASP A 91 11.21 1.49 -13.65
CA ASP A 91 10.90 0.33 -14.49
C ASP A 91 10.67 -0.95 -13.67
N PHE A 92 11.35 -1.08 -12.53
CA PHE A 92 11.19 -2.23 -11.65
C PHE A 92 9.77 -2.29 -11.08
N LEU A 93 9.28 -1.20 -10.49
CA LEU A 93 7.93 -1.13 -9.92
C LEU A 93 6.87 -1.30 -11.01
N LEU A 94 7.06 -0.71 -12.20
CA LEU A 94 6.13 -0.91 -13.32
C LEU A 94 6.04 -2.39 -13.73
N ARG A 95 7.16 -3.10 -13.82
CA ARG A 95 7.19 -4.56 -14.09
C ARG A 95 6.49 -5.35 -13.00
N VAL A 96 6.67 -4.99 -11.72
CA VAL A 96 5.99 -5.66 -10.60
C VAL A 96 4.48 -5.46 -10.71
N ILE A 97 3.99 -4.25 -10.96
CA ILE A 97 2.55 -3.98 -11.11
C ILE A 97 1.97 -4.73 -12.31
N ALA A 98 2.72 -4.82 -13.41
CA ALA A 98 2.31 -5.57 -14.59
C ALA A 98 2.05 -7.04 -14.26
N LYS A 99 2.89 -7.68 -13.43
CA LYS A 99 2.68 -9.07 -12.97
C LYS A 99 1.43 -9.26 -12.10
N LEU A 100 0.93 -8.18 -11.49
CA LEU A 100 -0.26 -8.20 -10.64
C LEU A 100 -1.56 -7.98 -11.43
N CYS A 101 -1.48 -7.60 -12.71
CA CYS A 101 -2.62 -7.33 -13.58
C CYS A 101 -2.99 -8.54 -14.43
#